data_AF-A0A936WD75-F1
#
_entry.id   AF-A0A936WD75-F1
#
_cell.length_a   1.000
_cell.length_b   1.000
_cell.length_c   1.000
_cell.angle_alpha   90.00
_cell.angle_beta   90.00
_cell.angle_gamma   90.00
#
_symmetry.space_group_name_H-M   'P 1'
#
loop_
_entity.id
_entity.type
_entity.pdbx_description
1 polymer ?
#
loop_
_entity_poly.entity_id
_entity_poly.type
_entity_poly.pdbx_seq_one_letter_code
_entity_poly.pdbx_strand_id
1 'polypeptide(L)'
;MYPQLHLLHMGSTKFLVVLLFASYVGEGLFFSEAPSLAHASLIPCSPPRSAMRAPSAPPPPNTFVFTANGNFQYEVNNVVNPTITLTRGVTYTFDLTAITDEHPFVINNQPVFPFAPYILDPAYGQLVTFTPTAAMPNTIHYHCTVHYGSMSGTINLVNCPGDLNATGAVNTADFGIFVNAFGNACTGCTSDLNNDGQVNTADFGLFVNSFGTAC
;
A
#
# COMPACT_ATOMS: atom_id res chain seq x y z
N MET A 1 -35.16 -33.24 5.80
CA MET A 1 -35.06 -33.51 4.35
C MET A 1 -33.58 -33.46 4.00
N TYR A 2 -32.95 -34.60 3.74
CA TYR A 2 -31.53 -34.66 3.35
C TYR A 2 -31.40 -34.32 1.85
N PRO A 3 -30.44 -33.48 1.42
CA PRO A 3 -30.20 -33.31 -0.01
C PRO A 3 -29.44 -34.53 -0.55
N GLN A 4 -29.97 -35.09 -1.64
CA GLN A 4 -29.31 -36.11 -2.45
C GLN A 4 -28.21 -35.47 -3.29
N LEU A 5 -27.00 -36.04 -3.23
CA LEU A 5 -25.86 -35.67 -4.06
C LEU A 5 -26.02 -36.32 -5.44
N HIS A 6 -26.00 -35.55 -6.53
CA HIS A 6 -25.88 -36.09 -7.89
C HIS A 6 -24.48 -35.80 -8.43
N LEU A 7 -23.72 -36.87 -8.63
CA LEU A 7 -22.36 -36.84 -9.15
C LEU A 7 -22.42 -36.93 -10.68
N LEU A 8 -22.15 -35.83 -11.39
CA LEU A 8 -21.94 -35.87 -12.83
C LEU A 8 -20.44 -35.99 -13.12
N HIS A 9 -20.05 -37.16 -13.64
CA HIS A 9 -18.71 -37.43 -14.14
C HIS A 9 -18.60 -36.91 -15.58
N MET A 10 -17.79 -35.88 -15.82
CA MET A 10 -17.31 -35.53 -17.16
C MET A 10 -15.81 -35.24 -17.07
N GLY A 11 -15.04 -35.97 -17.89
CA GLY A 11 -13.58 -35.86 -17.95
C GLY A 11 -13.11 -34.54 -18.56
N SER A 12 -11.81 -34.30 -18.40
CA SER A 12 -11.02 -33.14 -18.83
C SER A 12 -11.06 -31.91 -17.89
N THR A 13 -10.13 -31.95 -16.95
CA THR A 13 -9.39 -30.83 -16.34
C THR A 13 -10.03 -29.44 -16.39
N LYS A 14 -10.90 -29.13 -15.43
CA LYS A 14 -11.21 -27.75 -15.02
C LYS A 14 -11.40 -27.71 -13.49
N PHE A 15 -10.57 -26.94 -12.80
CA PHE A 15 -10.72 -26.67 -11.36
C PHE A 15 -11.98 -25.82 -11.16
N LEU A 16 -12.96 -26.33 -10.41
CA LEU A 16 -14.13 -25.57 -9.97
C LEU A 16 -14.01 -25.38 -8.46
N VAL A 17 -13.70 -24.15 -8.04
CA VAL A 17 -13.70 -23.75 -6.63
C VAL A 17 -15.14 -23.39 -6.26
N VAL A 18 -15.75 -24.16 -5.35
CA VAL A 18 -17.06 -23.84 -4.77
C VAL A 18 -16.83 -23.36 -3.33
N LEU A 19 -17.01 -22.06 -3.10
CA LEU A 19 -17.03 -21.48 -1.76
C LEU A 19 -18.43 -21.64 -1.17
N LEU A 20 -18.55 -22.38 -0.06
CA LEU A 20 -19.75 -22.44 0.77
C LEU A 20 -19.58 -21.45 1.93
N PHE A 21 -20.38 -20.38 1.93
CA PHE A 21 -20.61 -19.55 3.12
C PHE A 21 -21.75 -20.19 3.94
N ALA A 22 -21.46 -20.63 5.15
CA ALA A 22 -22.47 -20.95 6.15
C ALA A 22 -22.54 -19.78 7.15
N SER A 23 -23.61 -19.00 7.08
CA SER A 23 -24.03 -18.08 8.14
C SER A 23 -24.99 -18.83 9.07
N TYR A 24 -24.67 -18.87 10.35
CA TYR A 24 -25.62 -19.26 11.40
C TYR A 24 -25.51 -18.31 12.59
N VAL A 25 -26.69 -17.90 13.07
CA VAL A 25 -26.98 -16.89 14.10
C VAL A 25 -27.58 -17.56 15.34
N GLY A 26 -27.40 -16.94 16.51
CA GLY A 26 -28.05 -17.30 17.79
C GLY A 26 -27.29 -18.40 18.55
N GLU A 27 -27.07 -18.33 19.86
CA GLU A 27 -27.93 -17.83 20.93
C GLU A 27 -27.08 -17.40 22.14
N GLY A 28 -27.61 -16.44 22.92
CA GLY A 28 -27.00 -15.96 24.15
C GLY A 28 -27.19 -16.93 25.32
N LEU A 29 -26.26 -16.89 26.27
CA LEU A 29 -26.45 -17.46 27.60
C LEU A 29 -26.08 -16.41 28.64
N PHE A 30 -27.12 -15.98 29.35
CA PHE A 30 -27.08 -15.19 30.57
C PHE A 30 -26.43 -16.01 31.69
N PHE A 31 -25.51 -15.41 32.44
CA PHE A 31 -25.19 -15.85 33.79
C PHE A 31 -25.25 -14.69 34.77
N SER A 32 -25.75 -15.04 35.94
CA SER A 32 -26.33 -14.25 37.01
C SER A 32 -25.33 -14.01 38.15
N GLU A 33 -25.57 -12.93 38.89
CA GLU A 33 -25.17 -12.61 40.27
C GLU A 33 -23.74 -12.16 40.61
N ALA A 34 -23.68 -10.91 41.10
CA ALA A 34 -22.79 -10.45 42.17
C ALA A 34 -23.50 -10.74 43.52
N PRO A 35 -22.81 -10.89 44.68
CA PRO A 35 -22.12 -9.75 45.31
C PRO A 35 -20.88 -10.12 46.16
N SER A 36 -20.08 -9.13 46.55
CA SER A 36 -19.69 -8.90 47.96
C SER A 36 -18.59 -7.83 48.05
N LEU A 37 -18.87 -6.80 48.83
CA LEU A 37 -17.96 -5.71 49.19
C LEU A 37 -16.85 -6.22 50.12
N ALA A 38 -15.59 -5.97 49.75
CA ALA A 38 -14.46 -6.03 50.67
C ALA A 38 -13.70 -4.70 50.61
N HIS A 39 -13.52 -4.11 51.79
CA HIS A 39 -12.81 -2.86 52.03
C HIS A 39 -11.32 -3.03 51.70
N ALA A 40 -10.87 -2.45 50.60
CA ALA A 40 -9.45 -2.34 50.28
C ALA A 40 -8.91 -0.99 50.80
N SER A 41 -7.99 -1.09 51.75
CA SER A 41 -7.22 0.00 52.34
C SER A 41 -6.50 0.83 51.27
N LEU A 42 -6.62 2.16 51.36
CA LEU A 42 -5.93 3.11 50.49
C LEU A 42 -4.43 3.12 50.80
N ILE A 43 -3.64 2.43 49.98
CA ILE A 43 -2.20 2.67 49.87
C ILE A 43 -2.01 3.71 48.76
N PRO A 44 -1.39 4.89 49.02
CA PRO A 44 -1.12 5.84 47.96
C PRO A 44 -0.09 5.25 46.99
N CYS A 45 -0.53 5.02 45.75
CA CYS A 45 0.32 4.66 44.63
C CYS A 45 1.31 5.81 44.37
N SER A 46 2.60 5.51 44.37
CA SER A 46 3.64 6.45 43.92
C SER A 46 3.37 6.90 42.48
N PRO A 47 3.72 8.14 42.09
CA PRO A 47 3.51 8.60 40.71
C PRO A 47 4.25 7.67 39.72
N PRO A 48 3.66 7.34 38.56
CA PRO A 48 4.33 6.51 37.59
C PRO A 48 5.59 7.22 37.12
N ARG A 49 6.72 6.52 37.26
CA ARG A 49 7.96 6.77 36.54
C ARG A 49 7.60 6.95 35.06
N SER A 50 8.01 8.07 34.45
CA SER A 50 7.73 8.41 33.05
C SER A 50 7.66 7.17 32.18
N ALA A 51 6.46 6.85 31.70
CA ALA A 51 6.27 5.75 30.77
C ALA A 51 7.08 6.09 29.51
N MET A 52 8.20 5.40 29.34
CA MET A 52 8.89 5.35 28.06
C MET A 52 7.84 4.88 27.04
N ARG A 53 7.51 5.75 26.07
CA ARG A 53 6.51 5.47 25.04
C ARG A 53 6.88 4.13 24.40
N ALA A 54 5.98 3.15 24.50
CA ALA A 54 6.16 1.89 23.80
C ALA A 54 6.42 2.19 22.31
N PRO A 55 7.33 1.47 21.63
CA PRO A 55 7.51 1.62 20.19
C PRO A 55 6.14 1.51 19.52
N SER A 56 5.75 2.53 18.78
CA SER A 56 4.50 2.49 18.03
C SER A 56 4.55 1.31 17.07
N ALA A 57 3.42 0.60 16.92
CA ALA A 57 3.30 -0.49 15.96
C ALA A 57 3.77 -0.02 14.56
N PRO A 58 4.37 -0.91 13.74
CA PRO A 58 4.74 -0.57 12.37
C PRO A 58 3.52 -0.04 11.61
N PRO A 59 3.69 0.97 10.75
CA PRO A 59 2.59 1.48 9.94
C PRO A 59 2.03 0.38 9.02
N PRO A 60 0.76 0.49 8.61
CA PRO A 60 0.16 -0.44 7.66
C PRO A 60 0.97 -0.52 6.35
N PRO A 61 0.87 -1.62 5.58
CA PRO A 61 1.45 -1.70 4.25
C PRO A 61 1.09 -0.48 3.38
N ASN A 62 2.00 -0.08 2.49
CA ASN A 62 1.84 1.06 1.58
C ASN A 62 1.58 2.42 2.29
N THR A 63 2.02 2.56 3.54
CA THR A 63 1.93 3.81 4.28
C THR A 63 3.31 4.48 4.38
N PHE A 64 3.36 5.77 4.08
CA PHE A 64 4.50 6.64 4.34
C PHE A 64 4.15 7.63 5.44
N VAL A 65 4.87 7.57 6.55
CA VAL A 65 4.69 8.46 7.69
C VAL A 65 5.59 9.67 7.50
N PHE A 66 4.99 10.85 7.42
CA PHE A 66 5.69 12.12 7.30
C PHE A 66 5.75 12.83 8.65
N THR A 67 6.95 13.25 9.03
CA THR A 67 7.22 14.17 10.14
C THR A 67 8.07 15.33 9.63
N ALA A 68 8.09 16.44 10.37
CA ALA A 68 9.01 17.55 10.15
C ALA A 68 10.01 17.59 11.30
N ASN A 69 11.30 17.68 10.99
CA ASN A 69 12.35 17.74 12.01
C ASN A 69 12.78 19.18 12.32
N GLY A 70 13.60 19.34 13.37
CA GLY A 70 14.08 20.65 13.81
C GLY A 70 14.99 21.40 12.82
N ASN A 71 15.38 20.77 11.71
CA ASN A 71 16.20 21.37 10.66
C ASN A 71 15.37 21.80 9.44
N PHE A 72 14.03 21.85 9.57
CA PHE A 72 13.11 22.12 8.46
C PHE A 72 13.32 21.14 7.31
N GLN A 73 13.28 19.84 7.60
CA GLN A 73 13.31 18.76 6.62
C GLN A 73 12.14 17.82 6.86
N TYR A 74 11.60 17.22 5.80
CA TYR A 74 10.69 16.11 5.97
C TYR A 74 11.50 14.87 6.36
N GLU A 75 10.95 14.11 7.30
CA GLU A 75 11.35 12.75 7.58
C GLU A 75 10.23 11.83 7.13
N VAL A 76 10.52 10.92 6.21
CA VAL A 76 9.57 9.93 5.69
C VAL A 76 10.02 8.57 6.19
N ASN A 77 9.20 7.95 7.03
CA ASN A 77 9.56 6.72 7.73
C ASN A 77 10.92 6.82 8.46
N ASN A 78 11.18 7.97 9.10
CA ASN A 78 12.42 8.33 9.81
C ASN A 78 13.66 8.51 8.92
N VAL A 79 13.51 8.63 7.61
CA VAL A 79 14.60 8.99 6.69
C VAL A 79 14.40 10.42 6.24
N VAL A 80 15.46 11.23 6.27
CA VAL A 80 15.41 12.64 5.84
C VAL A 80 15.29 12.73 4.33
N ASN A 81 14.26 13.43 3.85
CA ASN A 81 14.01 13.76 2.44
C ASN A 81 14.32 12.62 1.43
N PRO A 82 13.87 11.37 1.67
CA PRO A 82 14.25 10.26 0.83
C PRO A 82 13.58 10.36 -0.54
N THR A 83 14.23 9.74 -1.53
CA THR A 83 13.51 9.30 -2.72
C THR A 83 12.60 8.14 -2.34
N ILE A 84 11.30 8.28 -2.59
CA ILE A 84 10.32 7.19 -2.42
C ILE A 84 9.97 6.60 -3.78
N THR A 85 9.60 5.32 -3.82
CA THR A 85 9.17 4.65 -5.06
C THR A 85 7.74 4.17 -4.89
N LEU A 86 6.88 4.54 -5.83
CA LEU A 86 5.47 4.15 -5.86
C LEU A 86 5.19 3.38 -7.14
N THR A 87 4.33 2.38 -7.03
CA THR A 87 3.82 1.62 -8.17
C THR A 87 2.53 2.27 -8.65
N ARG A 88 2.41 2.53 -9.96
CA ARG A 88 1.17 3.07 -10.52
C ARG A 88 0.01 2.09 -10.32
N GLY A 89 -1.19 2.64 -10.10
CA GLY A 89 -2.42 1.90 -9.74
C GLY A 89 -2.49 1.43 -8.29
N VAL A 90 -1.37 1.39 -7.56
CA VAL A 90 -1.38 1.05 -6.13
C VAL A 90 -1.74 2.29 -5.32
N THR A 91 -2.73 2.15 -4.43
CA THR A 91 -3.09 3.21 -3.48
C THR A 91 -2.15 3.18 -2.28
N TYR A 92 -1.53 4.31 -2.01
CA TYR A 92 -0.70 4.58 -0.85
C TYR A 92 -1.40 5.51 0.12
N THR A 93 -1.03 5.42 1.39
CA THR A 93 -1.43 6.39 2.42
C THR A 93 -0.21 7.23 2.80
N PHE A 94 -0.33 8.55 2.66
CA PHE A 94 0.58 9.50 3.27
C PHE A 94 -0.01 9.92 4.59
N ASP A 95 0.62 9.47 5.68
CA ASP A 95 0.27 9.90 7.02
C ASP A 95 0.95 11.24 7.28
N LEU A 96 0.17 12.32 7.17
CA LEU A 96 0.58 13.69 7.42
C LEU A 96 0.04 14.19 8.77
N THR A 97 -0.40 13.30 9.68
CA THR A 97 -1.03 13.69 10.95
C THR A 97 -0.08 14.45 11.88
N ALA A 98 1.23 14.23 11.74
CA ALA A 98 2.26 14.96 12.46
C ALA A 98 2.74 16.24 11.74
N ILE A 99 2.23 16.51 10.54
CA ILE A 99 2.53 17.73 9.78
C ILE A 99 1.53 18.82 10.14
N THR A 100 2.00 20.05 10.35
CA THR A 100 1.16 21.21 10.67
C THR A 100 1.04 22.15 9.47
N ASP A 101 0.22 23.19 9.62
CA ASP A 101 0.04 24.28 8.64
C ASP A 101 1.31 25.13 8.42
N GLU A 102 2.29 25.06 9.34
CA GLU A 102 3.64 25.61 9.15
C GLU A 102 4.42 24.86 8.05
N HIS A 103 4.10 23.58 7.82
CA HIS A 103 4.82 22.71 6.88
C HIS A 103 3.91 22.00 5.86
N PRO A 104 3.07 22.71 5.08
CA PRO A 104 2.09 22.06 4.20
C PRO A 104 2.75 21.22 3.12
N PHE A 105 2.34 19.96 3.01
CA PHE A 105 2.84 18.99 2.03
C PHE A 105 2.10 19.11 0.70
N VAL A 106 2.83 19.13 -0.41
CA VAL A 106 2.28 19.11 -1.78
C VAL A 106 3.00 18.08 -2.63
N ILE A 107 2.35 17.63 -3.72
CA ILE A 107 3.00 16.90 -4.81
C ILE A 107 2.77 17.63 -6.12
N ASN A 108 3.83 17.76 -6.92
CA ASN A 108 3.73 18.27 -8.28
C ASN A 108 4.81 17.64 -9.19
N ASN A 109 4.86 18.10 -10.44
CA ASN A 109 5.81 17.60 -11.45
C ASN A 109 7.07 18.46 -11.61
N GLN A 110 7.45 19.28 -10.62
CA GLN A 110 8.58 20.21 -10.73
C GLN A 110 9.55 20.05 -9.55
N PRO A 111 10.85 19.84 -9.79
CA PRO A 111 11.81 19.49 -8.73
C PRO A 111 12.12 20.61 -7.73
N VAL A 112 11.80 21.87 -8.05
CA VAL A 112 12.23 23.03 -7.26
C VAL A 112 11.08 24.02 -7.00
N PHE A 113 9.99 23.95 -7.77
CA PHE A 113 8.91 24.93 -7.70
C PHE A 113 7.67 24.29 -7.06
N PRO A 114 7.40 24.53 -5.76
CA PRO A 114 6.30 23.88 -5.05
C PRO A 114 4.93 24.35 -5.54
N PHE A 115 4.83 25.53 -6.16
CA PHE A 115 3.57 26.15 -6.60
C PHE A 115 3.23 25.85 -8.08
N ALA A 116 3.90 24.87 -8.69
CA ALA A 116 3.48 24.32 -9.97
C ALA A 116 2.07 23.72 -9.85
N PRO A 117 1.35 23.47 -10.97
CA PRO A 117 0.07 22.78 -10.92
C PRO A 117 0.15 21.51 -10.05
N TYR A 118 -0.72 21.45 -9.05
CA TYR A 118 -0.69 20.39 -8.05
C TYR A 118 -1.19 19.07 -8.64
N ILE A 119 -0.45 18.02 -8.34
CA ILE A 119 -0.93 16.64 -8.44
C ILE A 119 -1.67 16.27 -7.15
N LEU A 120 -1.18 16.78 -6.03
CA LEU A 120 -1.83 16.71 -4.72
C LEU A 120 -1.78 18.10 -4.10
N ASP A 121 -2.96 18.64 -3.80
CA ASP A 121 -3.15 19.95 -3.18
C ASP A 121 -2.53 20.00 -1.77
N PRO A 122 -2.13 21.18 -1.28
CA PRO A 122 -1.54 21.34 0.05
C PRO A 122 -2.33 20.63 1.15
N ALA A 123 -1.66 19.75 1.89
CA ALA A 123 -2.25 18.96 2.97
C ALA A 123 -1.38 18.92 4.22
N TYR A 124 -2.02 18.83 5.39
CA TYR A 124 -1.39 18.72 6.71
C TYR A 124 -2.42 18.19 7.72
N GLY A 125 -1.96 17.64 8.85
CA GLY A 125 -2.80 17.22 9.98
C GLY A 125 -3.76 16.06 9.69
N GLN A 126 -3.57 15.32 8.60
CA GLN A 126 -4.53 14.32 8.11
C GLN A 126 -3.86 13.14 7.40
N LEU A 127 -4.61 12.06 7.20
CA LEU A 127 -4.23 10.99 6.27
C LEU A 127 -4.65 11.37 4.86
N VAL A 128 -3.77 11.18 3.88
CA VAL A 128 -4.06 11.40 2.46
C VAL A 128 -3.82 10.13 1.67
N THR A 129 -4.77 9.74 0.83
CA THR A 129 -4.59 8.64 -0.11
C THR A 129 -4.07 9.15 -1.45
N PHE A 130 -3.09 8.46 -2.03
CA PHE A 130 -2.54 8.79 -3.32
C PHE A 130 -2.39 7.53 -4.19
N THR A 131 -2.94 7.60 -5.40
CA THR A 131 -2.85 6.51 -6.40
C THR A 131 -2.21 7.08 -7.66
N PRO A 132 -0.93 6.78 -7.94
CA PRO A 132 -0.29 7.24 -9.16
C PRO A 132 -0.96 6.61 -10.38
N THR A 133 -1.12 7.38 -11.46
CA THR A 133 -1.76 6.90 -12.70
C THR A 133 -0.76 6.73 -13.83
N ALA A 134 -1.14 5.98 -14.86
CA ALA A 134 -0.39 5.84 -16.12
C ALA A 134 0.01 7.17 -16.77
N ALA A 135 -0.83 8.20 -16.64
CA ALA A 135 -0.58 9.51 -17.23
C ALA A 135 0.50 10.32 -16.49
N MET A 136 0.85 9.93 -15.26
CA MET A 136 1.89 10.61 -14.49
C MET A 136 3.29 10.26 -15.02
N PRO A 137 4.21 11.24 -15.09
CA PRO A 137 5.59 10.99 -15.51
C PRO A 137 6.33 10.09 -14.52
N ASN A 138 7.45 9.50 -14.94
CA ASN A 138 8.23 8.56 -14.11
C ASN A 138 8.82 9.19 -12.84
N THR A 139 8.86 10.52 -12.79
CA THR A 139 9.38 11.25 -11.64
C THR A 139 8.45 12.41 -11.34
N ILE A 140 7.97 12.47 -10.11
CA ILE A 140 7.27 13.61 -9.53
C ILE A 140 7.96 13.97 -8.20
N HIS A 141 7.53 15.05 -7.57
CA HIS A 141 8.22 15.59 -6.40
C HIS A 141 7.24 15.98 -5.30
N TYR A 142 7.67 15.77 -4.06
CA TYR A 142 6.96 16.30 -2.90
C TYR A 142 7.73 17.47 -2.30
N HIS A 143 6.99 18.45 -1.79
CA HIS A 143 7.55 19.67 -1.22
C HIS A 143 6.75 20.18 -0.04
N CYS A 144 7.42 20.95 0.81
CA CYS A 144 6.74 21.91 1.68
C CYS A 144 6.50 23.20 0.90
N THR A 145 5.32 23.82 0.99
CA THR A 145 5.09 25.12 0.34
C THR A 145 5.85 26.28 0.98
N VAL A 146 6.25 26.14 2.25
CA VAL A 146 6.97 27.18 3.01
C VAL A 146 8.49 26.99 2.91
N HIS A 147 8.98 25.77 3.19
CA HIS A 147 10.42 25.45 3.21
C HIS A 147 10.83 24.56 2.03
N TYR A 148 10.33 24.80 0.82
CA TYR A 148 10.57 23.96 -0.36
C TYR A 148 12.06 23.74 -0.71
N GLY A 149 12.96 24.63 -0.26
CA GLY A 149 14.40 24.47 -0.43
C GLY A 149 15.04 23.38 0.44
N SER A 150 14.42 23.02 1.57
CA SER A 150 14.96 22.04 2.53
C SER A 150 14.00 20.89 2.85
N MET A 151 12.70 21.07 2.64
CA MET A 151 11.66 20.07 2.82
C MET A 151 11.15 19.63 1.45
N SER A 152 11.92 18.78 0.78
CA SER A 152 11.56 18.28 -0.54
C SER A 152 12.21 16.94 -0.83
N GLY A 153 11.62 16.20 -1.75
CA GLY A 153 12.22 14.97 -2.24
C GLY A 153 11.53 14.45 -3.50
N THR A 154 12.05 13.32 -3.96
CA THR A 154 11.65 12.73 -5.25
C THR A 154 10.74 11.53 -5.04
N ILE A 155 9.78 11.37 -5.93
CA ILE A 155 8.93 10.19 -6.04
C ILE A 155 9.21 9.55 -7.40
N ASN A 156 9.77 8.36 -7.39
CA ASN A 156 9.91 7.53 -8.59
C ASN A 156 8.62 6.73 -8.80
N LEU A 157 8.01 6.86 -9.97
CA LEU A 157 6.85 6.08 -10.37
C LEU A 157 7.28 4.93 -11.27
N VAL A 158 7.00 3.71 -10.81
CA VAL A 158 7.25 2.47 -11.56
C VAL A 158 5.93 1.84 -12.00
N ASN A 159 5.98 1.09 -13.10
CA ASN A 159 4.81 0.34 -13.55
C ASN A 159 4.60 -0.88 -12.65
N CYS A 160 3.36 -1.32 -12.56
CA CYS A 160 3.05 -2.56 -11.89
C CYS A 160 3.68 -3.75 -12.65
N PRO A 161 4.09 -4.82 -11.94
CA PRO A 161 4.50 -6.05 -12.57
C PRO A 161 3.41 -6.56 -13.54
N GLY A 162 3.79 -6.84 -14.78
CA GLY A 162 2.87 -7.34 -15.81
C GLY A 162 2.26 -6.28 -16.73
N ASP A 163 2.39 -4.97 -16.47
CA ASP A 163 2.08 -3.93 -17.46
C ASP A 163 3.27 -3.76 -18.41
N LEU A 164 3.34 -4.65 -19.39
CA LEU A 164 4.49 -4.86 -20.25
C LEU A 164 4.60 -3.80 -21.35
N ASN A 165 3.51 -3.09 -21.64
CA ASN A 165 3.45 -1.99 -22.61
C ASN A 165 3.34 -0.60 -21.95
N ALA A 166 3.36 -0.51 -20.61
CA ALA A 166 3.28 0.74 -19.86
C ALA A 166 1.99 1.55 -20.14
N THR A 167 0.87 0.87 -20.35
CA THR A 167 -0.42 1.53 -20.62
C THR A 167 -1.25 1.81 -19.36
N GLY A 168 -0.79 1.35 -18.20
CA GLY A 168 -1.54 1.49 -16.96
C GLY A 168 -2.59 0.40 -16.76
N ALA A 169 -2.41 -0.78 -17.36
CA ALA A 169 -3.29 -1.90 -17.11
C ALA A 169 -2.58 -3.17 -17.48
N VAL A 170 -2.74 -4.22 -16.67
CA VAL A 170 -2.30 -5.56 -17.03
C VAL A 170 -3.46 -6.24 -17.74
N ASN A 171 -3.42 -6.31 -19.06
CA ASN A 171 -4.53 -6.82 -19.86
C ASN A 171 -4.07 -7.74 -21.01
N THR A 172 -4.97 -8.05 -21.92
CA THR A 172 -4.73 -8.98 -23.03
C THR A 172 -3.61 -8.52 -23.96
N ALA A 173 -3.36 -7.20 -24.07
CA ALA A 173 -2.24 -6.67 -24.84
C ALA A 173 -0.90 -7.07 -24.20
N ASP A 174 -0.81 -6.97 -22.87
CA ASP A 174 0.37 -7.42 -22.11
C ASP A 174 0.54 -8.92 -22.17
N PHE A 175 -0.57 -9.67 -22.13
CA PHE A 175 -0.52 -11.12 -22.32
C PHE A 175 0.05 -11.49 -23.69
N GLY A 176 -0.30 -10.76 -24.74
CA GLY A 176 0.29 -10.92 -26.07
C GLY A 176 1.81 -10.71 -26.06
N ILE A 177 2.29 -9.70 -25.36
CA ILE A 177 3.74 -9.44 -25.19
C ILE A 177 4.40 -10.58 -24.42
N PHE A 178 3.80 -10.99 -23.31
CA PHE A 178 4.30 -12.07 -22.46
C PHE A 178 4.44 -13.39 -23.23
N VAL A 179 3.39 -13.81 -23.93
CA VAL A 179 3.38 -15.08 -24.68
C VAL A 179 4.40 -15.07 -25.83
N ASN A 180 4.63 -13.92 -26.47
CA ASN A 180 5.67 -13.79 -27.49
C ASN A 180 7.09 -13.98 -26.92
N ALA A 181 7.31 -13.63 -25.66
CA ALA A 181 8.59 -13.80 -24.98
C ALA A 181 8.74 -15.16 -24.29
N PHE A 182 7.65 -15.88 -24.03
CA PHE A 182 7.64 -17.11 -23.25
C PHE A 182 8.55 -18.21 -23.81
N GLY A 183 9.32 -18.84 -22.92
CA GLY A 183 10.29 -19.89 -23.26
C GLY A 183 11.64 -19.36 -23.75
N ASN A 184 11.82 -18.04 -23.86
CA ASN A 184 13.09 -17.44 -24.23
C ASN A 184 13.89 -17.02 -22.99
N ALA A 185 15.20 -17.22 -23.04
CA ALA A 185 16.12 -16.62 -22.10
C ALA A 185 16.23 -15.12 -22.40
N CYS A 186 16.11 -14.29 -21.36
CA CYS A 186 16.04 -12.85 -21.53
C CYS A 186 16.38 -12.13 -20.22
N THR A 187 17.62 -11.67 -20.07
CA THR A 187 18.03 -10.90 -18.90
C THR A 187 17.53 -9.46 -18.98
N GLY A 188 16.63 -9.07 -18.09
CA GLY A 188 16.20 -7.68 -17.91
C GLY A 188 15.20 -7.16 -18.93
N CYS A 189 14.52 -8.04 -19.68
CA CYS A 189 13.32 -7.62 -20.40
C CYS A 189 12.11 -7.58 -19.48
N THR A 190 11.08 -6.85 -19.92
CA THR A 190 9.86 -6.62 -19.13
C THR A 190 9.09 -7.90 -18.83
N SER A 191 9.27 -8.98 -19.60
CA SER A 191 8.58 -10.26 -19.42
C SER A 191 9.25 -11.22 -18.42
N ASP A 192 10.50 -10.97 -18.02
CA ASP A 192 11.22 -11.68 -16.94
C ASP A 192 10.88 -10.96 -15.62
N LEU A 193 9.76 -11.35 -15.02
CA LEU A 193 9.14 -10.64 -13.89
C LEU A 193 9.81 -10.98 -12.55
N ASN A 194 10.47 -12.14 -12.45
CA ASN A 194 11.23 -12.52 -11.26
C ASN A 194 12.73 -12.18 -11.36
N ASN A 195 13.19 -11.73 -12.53
CA ASN A 195 14.59 -11.39 -12.84
C ASN A 195 15.55 -12.59 -12.73
N ASP A 196 15.11 -13.79 -13.10
CA ASP A 196 15.95 -15.00 -13.11
C ASP A 196 16.65 -15.26 -14.45
N GLY A 197 16.40 -14.40 -15.45
CA GLY A 197 16.98 -14.46 -16.79
C GLY A 197 16.23 -15.38 -17.75
N GLN A 198 15.10 -15.95 -17.37
CA GLN A 198 14.24 -16.79 -18.20
C GLN A 198 12.81 -16.27 -18.15
N VAL A 199 12.09 -16.28 -19.28
CA VAL A 199 10.64 -16.03 -19.27
C VAL A 199 9.93 -17.37 -19.25
N ASN A 200 9.46 -17.80 -18.08
CA ASN A 200 8.93 -19.15 -17.90
C ASN A 200 7.66 -19.17 -17.02
N THR A 201 7.28 -20.35 -16.53
CA THR A 201 6.07 -20.53 -15.71
C THR A 201 6.11 -19.77 -14.39
N ALA A 202 7.28 -19.46 -13.84
CA ALA A 202 7.44 -18.60 -12.68
C ALA A 202 6.96 -17.17 -12.97
N ASP A 203 7.39 -16.59 -14.09
CA ASP A 203 6.94 -15.26 -14.54
C ASP A 203 5.47 -15.26 -14.90
N PHE A 204 4.98 -16.34 -15.51
CA PHE A 204 3.56 -16.48 -15.79
C PHE A 204 2.74 -16.42 -14.51
N GLY A 205 3.19 -17.07 -13.44
CA GLY A 205 2.58 -16.99 -12.11
C GLY A 205 2.51 -15.55 -11.58
N LEU A 206 3.57 -14.76 -11.78
CA LEU A 206 3.58 -13.34 -11.41
C LEU A 206 2.63 -12.50 -12.28
N PHE A 207 2.63 -12.74 -13.59
CA PHE A 207 1.77 -12.05 -14.55
C PHE A 207 0.28 -12.28 -14.27
N VAL A 208 -0.14 -13.54 -14.02
CA VAL A 208 -1.55 -13.83 -13.75
C VAL A 208 -2.02 -13.27 -12.41
N ASN A 209 -1.12 -13.10 -11.44
CA ASN A 209 -1.45 -12.48 -10.15
C ASN A 209 -1.81 -11.00 -10.29
N SER A 210 -1.32 -10.31 -11.33
CA SER A 210 -1.65 -8.92 -11.65
C SER A 210 -2.64 -8.77 -12.80
N PHE A 211 -3.07 -9.86 -13.46
CA PHE A 211 -3.95 -9.74 -14.62
C PHE A 211 -5.30 -9.11 -14.28
N GLY A 212 -5.71 -8.13 -15.08
CA GLY A 212 -6.94 -7.35 -14.90
C GLY A 212 -6.82 -6.18 -13.92
N THR A 213 -5.64 -5.94 -13.33
CA THR A 213 -5.43 -4.79 -12.44
C THR A 213 -5.13 -3.52 -13.23
N ALA A 214 -5.64 -2.39 -12.74
CA ALA A 214 -5.28 -1.06 -13.23
C ALA A 214 -3.96 -0.58 -12.62
N CYS A 215 -3.22 0.17 -13.43
CA CYS A 215 -1.94 0.82 -13.19
C CYS A 215 -1.95 2.21 -13.87
#